data_AF-A0A163XZY7-F1
#
_entry.id   AF-A0A163XZY7-F1
#
_cell.length_a   1.000
_cell.length_b   1.000
_cell.length_c   1.000
_cell.angle_alpha   90.00
_cell.angle_beta   90.00
_cell.angle_gamma   90.00
#
_symmetry.space_group_name_H-M   'P 1'
#
loop_
_entity.id
_entity.type
_entity.pdbx_description
1 polymer ?
#
loop_
_entity_poly.entity_id
_entity_poly.type
_entity_poly.pdbx_seq_one_letter_code
_entity_poly.pdbx_strand_id
1 'polypeptide(L)'
;MNRLVVFFVALMSAFCSYGQSPKPAIEIKVLDSKVTDNSLVTVVLMNNSNDTYWFPWDISELAYVASIGSTYENQVYVLRQRVYNDKAHIDEPTLMSGDYDSEGLLKKWNEKLATKKATDYVVVKPKNFVQLRLPFKVVQKLAPAWYSAKEKIKDGGYKYYVVYNYNAKAAEQVLSPTLLEEVEKLGYKIYHEPLISNKVPIVKK
;
A
#
# COMPACT_ATOMS: atom_id res chain seq x y z
N MET A 1 54.94 -2.80 5.55
CA MET A 1 53.71 -2.09 5.11
C MET A 1 53.47 -0.95 6.08
N ASN A 2 53.49 0.30 5.61
CA ASN A 2 53.53 1.47 6.48
C ASN A 2 52.22 1.60 7.29
N ARG A 3 52.29 1.85 8.61
CA ARG A 3 51.10 1.95 9.49
C ARG A 3 50.05 2.95 8.98
N LEU A 4 50.50 3.96 8.24
CA LEU A 4 49.69 4.98 7.60
C LEU A 4 48.80 4.42 6.46
N VAL A 5 49.30 3.41 5.73
CA VAL A 5 48.55 2.75 4.64
C VAL A 5 47.44 1.88 5.22
N VAL A 6 47.71 1.17 6.32
CA VAL A 6 46.69 0.36 7.02
C VAL A 6 45.58 1.26 7.56
N PHE A 7 45.92 2.42 8.11
CA PHE A 7 44.94 3.39 8.61
C PHE A 7 44.06 3.96 7.49
N PHE A 8 44.65 4.31 6.35
CA PHE A 8 43.90 4.82 5.20
C PHE A 8 42.94 3.77 4.61
N VAL A 9 43.38 2.52 4.49
CA VAL A 9 42.54 1.42 4.01
C VAL A 9 41.39 1.15 4.98
N ALA A 10 41.65 1.13 6.29
CA ALA A 10 40.61 0.97 7.30
C ALA A 10 39.57 2.12 7.27
N LEU A 11 40.03 3.37 7.09
CA LEU A 11 39.16 4.54 7.01
C LEU A 11 38.24 4.46 5.78
N MET A 12 38.79 4.15 4.60
CA MET A 12 37.98 3.98 3.38
C MET A 12 37.00 2.81 3.47
N SER A 13 37.40 1.71 4.11
CA SER A 13 36.51 0.56 4.35
C SER A 13 35.31 0.93 5.23
N ALA A 14 35.55 1.73 6.28
CA ALA A 14 34.48 2.22 7.16
C ALA A 14 33.50 3.14 6.43
N PHE A 15 33.99 4.04 5.56
CA PHE A 15 33.12 4.90 4.75
C PHE A 15 32.30 4.12 3.71
N CYS A 16 32.87 3.06 3.11
CA CYS A 16 32.12 2.16 2.21
C CYS A 16 31.00 1.38 2.95
N SER A 17 31.22 0.97 4.20
CA SER A 17 30.17 0.33 5.00
C SER A 17 29.08 1.29 5.47
N TYR A 18 29.41 2.54 5.81
CA TYR A 18 28.41 3.53 6.25
C TYR A 18 27.43 3.94 5.14
N GLY A 19 27.83 3.88 3.87
CA GLY A 19 26.96 4.12 2.72
C GLY A 19 26.04 2.95 2.36
N GLN A 20 26.25 1.77 2.95
CA GLN A 20 25.49 0.55 2.71
C GLN A 20 24.52 0.26 3.85
N SER A 21 23.67 1.22 4.21
CA SER A 21 22.44 0.84 4.93
C SER A 21 21.67 -0.12 4.01
N PRO A 22 21.45 -1.39 4.40
CA PRO A 22 20.80 -2.35 3.53
C PRO A 22 19.40 -1.83 3.22
N LYS A 23 19.16 -1.50 1.94
CA LYS A 23 17.81 -1.13 1.50
C LYS A 23 16.89 -2.32 1.75
N PRO A 24 15.66 -2.09 2.26
CA PRO A 24 14.70 -3.18 2.41
C PRO A 24 14.41 -3.80 1.04
N ALA A 25 14.14 -5.11 1.03
CA ALA A 25 13.88 -5.87 -0.19
C ALA A 25 12.76 -5.25 -1.02
N ILE A 26 11.71 -4.76 -0.35
CA ILE A 26 10.64 -3.98 -0.93
C ILE A 26 10.51 -2.66 -0.18
N GLU A 27 10.21 -1.59 -0.92
CA GLU A 27 9.94 -0.28 -0.36
C GLU A 27 8.69 0.32 -1.01
N ILE A 28 7.84 0.99 -0.23
CA ILE A 28 6.68 1.74 -0.72
C ILE A 28 6.87 3.23 -0.45
N LYS A 29 6.57 4.08 -1.44
CA LYS A 29 6.67 5.54 -1.33
C LYS A 29 5.47 6.24 -1.94
N VAL A 30 5.07 7.36 -1.33
CA VAL A 30 4.23 8.36 -1.98
C VAL A 30 5.15 9.37 -2.64
N LEU A 31 5.04 9.51 -3.96
CA LEU A 31 5.92 10.40 -4.74
C LEU A 31 5.47 11.86 -4.71
N ASP A 32 4.18 12.11 -4.53
CA ASP A 32 3.65 13.47 -4.47
C ASP A 32 4.20 14.20 -3.25
N SER A 33 4.68 15.43 -3.44
CA SER A 33 5.18 16.27 -2.35
C SER A 33 4.05 16.77 -1.43
N LYS A 34 2.82 16.77 -1.93
CA LYS A 34 1.58 17.12 -1.22
C LYS A 34 0.41 16.43 -1.89
N VAL A 35 -0.64 16.16 -1.12
CA VAL A 35 -1.86 15.53 -1.61
C VAL A 35 -3.03 16.50 -1.48
N THR A 36 -3.82 16.66 -2.54
CA THR A 36 -5.03 17.50 -2.54
C THR A 36 -6.29 16.67 -2.46
N ASP A 37 -7.36 17.24 -1.89
CA ASP A 37 -8.67 16.59 -1.92
C ASP A 37 -9.16 16.36 -3.36
N ASN A 38 -9.74 15.19 -3.63
CA ASN A 38 -10.20 14.71 -4.94
C ASN A 38 -9.08 14.65 -6.00
N SER A 39 -7.88 14.21 -5.62
CA SER A 39 -6.76 14.00 -6.55
C SER A 39 -6.34 12.54 -6.65
N LEU A 40 -5.55 12.23 -7.68
CA LEU A 40 -4.85 10.95 -7.80
C LEU A 40 -3.47 11.05 -7.16
N VAL A 41 -3.22 10.21 -6.16
CA VAL A 41 -1.94 10.09 -5.48
C VAL A 41 -1.10 9.03 -6.15
N THR A 42 0.16 9.36 -6.43
CA THR A 42 1.15 8.47 -7.01
C THR A 42 1.88 7.72 -5.90
N VAL A 43 1.63 6.41 -5.84
CA VAL A 43 2.35 5.49 -4.97
C VAL A 43 3.27 4.63 -5.81
N VAL A 44 4.50 4.43 -5.35
CA VAL A 44 5.48 3.57 -6.00
C VAL A 44 5.90 2.46 -5.06
N LEU A 45 5.83 1.24 -5.57
CA LEU A 45 6.33 0.03 -4.92
C LEU A 45 7.60 -0.40 -5.65
N MET A 46 8.73 -0.41 -4.94
CA MET A 46 10.05 -0.70 -5.49
C MET A 46 10.55 -2.04 -4.96
N ASN A 47 11.13 -2.83 -5.85
CA ASN A 47 11.80 -4.08 -5.50
C ASN A 47 13.31 -3.91 -5.64
N ASN A 48 13.99 -3.91 -4.50
CA ASN A 48 15.45 -3.83 -4.41
C ASN A 48 16.11 -5.22 -4.38
N SER A 49 15.34 -6.31 -4.43
CA SER A 49 15.84 -7.70 -4.38
C SER A 49 16.03 -8.29 -5.79
N ASN A 50 16.43 -9.57 -5.83
CA ASN A 50 16.57 -10.36 -7.06
C ASN A 50 15.35 -11.26 -7.32
N ASP A 51 14.36 -11.27 -6.43
CA ASP A 51 13.16 -12.09 -6.54
C ASP A 51 12.03 -11.30 -7.22
N THR A 52 11.07 -11.98 -7.85
CA THR A 52 9.81 -11.34 -8.26
C THR A 52 8.82 -11.43 -7.11
N TYR A 53 8.27 -10.30 -6.67
CA TYR A 53 7.25 -10.29 -5.63
C TYR A 53 5.85 -10.08 -6.20
N TRP A 54 4.90 -10.82 -5.63
CA TRP A 54 3.49 -10.75 -5.94
C TRP A 54 2.73 -10.25 -4.71
N PHE A 55 1.79 -9.35 -4.94
CA PHE A 55 0.94 -8.76 -3.92
C PHE A 55 -0.51 -9.03 -4.30
N PRO A 56 -1.39 -9.41 -3.35
CA PRO A 56 -2.81 -9.63 -3.63
C PRO A 56 -3.58 -8.31 -3.76
N TRP A 57 -3.05 -7.39 -4.58
CA TRP A 57 -3.65 -6.10 -4.91
C TRP A 57 -4.16 -6.18 -6.35
N ASP A 58 -5.47 -6.35 -6.52
CA ASP A 58 -6.09 -6.36 -7.85
C ASP A 58 -5.90 -4.99 -8.52
N ILE A 59 -5.22 -4.97 -9.68
CA ILE A 59 -4.99 -3.74 -10.48
C ILE A 59 -6.04 -3.53 -11.58
N SER A 60 -6.88 -4.55 -11.83
CA SER A 60 -7.87 -4.52 -12.92
C SER A 60 -9.08 -3.65 -12.59
N GLU A 61 -9.31 -3.37 -11.31
CA GLU A 61 -10.17 -2.27 -10.90
C GLU A 61 -9.28 -1.07 -10.61
N LEU A 62 -9.62 0.07 -11.23
CA LEU A 62 -9.16 1.36 -10.73
C LEU A 62 -9.35 1.34 -9.22
N ALA A 63 -8.31 1.68 -8.45
CA ALA A 63 -8.30 1.73 -6.98
C ALA A 63 -9.47 2.54 -6.36
N TYR A 64 -10.27 3.20 -7.21
CA TYR A 64 -11.59 3.76 -6.94
C TYR A 64 -12.58 2.77 -6.32
N VAL A 65 -12.78 1.58 -6.90
CA VAL A 65 -13.76 0.61 -6.36
C VAL A 65 -13.28 0.03 -5.03
N ALA A 66 -11.96 -0.18 -4.90
CA ALA A 66 -11.31 -0.58 -3.64
C ALA A 66 -11.55 0.41 -2.49
N SER A 67 -11.49 1.71 -2.79
CA SER A 67 -11.69 2.77 -1.79
C SER A 67 -13.14 2.98 -1.36
N ILE A 68 -14.10 2.38 -2.08
CA ILE A 68 -15.55 2.49 -1.84
C ILE A 68 -16.15 1.14 -1.44
N GLY A 69 -15.38 0.06 -1.51
CA GLY A 69 -15.83 -1.29 -1.20
C GLY A 69 -16.32 -1.48 0.24
N SER A 70 -17.19 -2.48 0.42
CA SER A 70 -17.70 -2.91 1.72
C SER A 70 -16.58 -3.22 2.72
N THR A 71 -16.92 -3.34 4.02
CA THR A 71 -16.00 -3.80 5.07
C THR A 71 -15.30 -5.11 4.70
N TYR A 72 -15.97 -6.02 3.98
CA TYR A 72 -15.40 -7.28 3.51
C TYR A 72 -14.44 -7.09 2.34
N GLU A 73 -14.79 -6.28 1.34
CA GLU A 73 -13.91 -5.98 0.20
C GLU A 73 -12.63 -5.27 0.66
N ASN A 74 -12.74 -4.38 1.65
CA ASN A 74 -11.60 -3.72 2.29
C ASN A 74 -10.78 -4.62 3.23
N GLN A 75 -11.31 -5.77 3.68
CA GLN A 75 -10.50 -6.79 4.33
C GLN A 75 -9.57 -7.49 3.35
N VAL A 76 -9.95 -7.53 2.06
CA VAL A 76 -9.13 -8.06 0.97
C VAL A 76 -8.09 -7.05 0.48
N TYR A 77 -8.44 -5.75 0.48
CA TYR A 77 -7.51 -4.67 0.15
C TYR A 77 -6.52 -4.42 1.30
N VAL A 78 -5.43 -5.16 1.19
CA VAL A 78 -4.25 -5.13 2.06
C VAL A 78 -3.45 -3.82 1.94
N LEU A 79 -3.58 -3.05 0.85
CA LEU A 79 -3.03 -1.69 0.72
C LEU A 79 -4.08 -0.65 1.15
N ARG A 80 -3.82 0.04 2.26
CA ARG A 80 -4.75 0.99 2.89
C ARG A 80 -4.24 2.42 2.81
N GLN A 81 -5.13 3.33 2.45
CA GLN A 81 -4.91 4.77 2.54
C GLN A 81 -5.21 5.27 3.97
N ARG A 82 -4.34 6.08 4.54
CA ARG A 82 -4.43 6.57 5.91
C ARG A 82 -4.24 8.09 5.97
N VAL A 83 -4.89 8.70 6.96
CA VAL A 83 -4.74 10.12 7.29
C VAL A 83 -4.22 10.22 8.72
N TYR A 84 -3.08 10.87 8.89
CA TYR A 84 -2.44 11.11 10.17
C TYR A 84 -2.66 12.56 10.59
N ASN A 85 -3.12 12.76 11.82
CA ASN A 85 -3.26 14.08 12.44
C ASN A 85 -1.95 14.42 13.15
N ASP A 86 -1.18 15.37 12.58
CA ASP A 86 0.12 15.76 13.12
C ASP A 86 0.01 16.39 14.51
N LYS A 87 -1.10 17.08 14.82
CA LYS A 87 -1.29 17.78 16.09
C LYS A 87 -1.64 16.82 17.22
N ALA A 88 -2.51 15.86 16.95
CA ALA A 88 -2.98 14.89 17.94
C ALA A 88 -2.10 13.62 17.98
N HIS A 89 -1.19 13.46 17.02
CA HIS A 89 -0.34 12.28 16.86
C HIS A 89 -1.11 10.96 16.71
N ILE A 90 -2.29 11.01 16.10
CA ILE A 90 -3.17 9.85 15.91
C ILE A 90 -3.49 9.67 14.42
N ASP A 91 -3.78 8.42 14.04
CA ASP A 91 -4.42 8.14 12.76
C ASP A 91 -5.91 8.45 12.87
N GLU A 92 -6.41 9.26 11.94
CA GLU A 92 -7.83 9.56 11.84
C GLU A 92 -8.59 8.31 11.38
N PRO A 93 -9.76 8.02 11.99
CA PRO A 93 -10.57 6.88 11.56
C PRO A 93 -11.11 7.14 10.16
N THR A 94 -10.77 6.26 9.22
CA THR A 94 -11.46 6.19 7.94
C THR A 94 -12.85 5.59 8.19
N LEU A 95 -13.90 6.40 8.07
CA LEU A 95 -15.28 5.95 8.27
C LEU A 95 -15.79 5.25 7.02
N MET A 96 -16.34 4.05 7.20
CA MET A 96 -16.84 3.18 6.14
C MET A 96 -18.35 3.07 6.24
N SER A 97 -19.05 3.00 5.10
CA SER A 97 -20.50 2.79 5.06
C SER A 97 -20.86 1.44 5.67
N GLY A 98 -21.89 1.44 6.53
CA GLY A 98 -22.48 0.24 7.10
C GLY A 98 -23.92 0.03 6.61
N ASP A 99 -24.18 0.21 5.32
CA ASP A 99 -25.56 0.11 4.80
C ASP A 99 -25.61 -0.65 3.46
N TYR A 100 -25.39 -1.97 3.46
CA TYR A 100 -25.37 -2.74 2.21
C TYR A 100 -25.77 -4.23 2.34
N ASP A 101 -26.41 -4.73 1.27
CA ASP A 101 -26.68 -6.15 0.99
C ASP A 101 -25.36 -6.93 0.84
N SER A 102 -24.93 -7.56 1.94
CA SER A 102 -23.67 -8.29 2.02
C SER A 102 -23.64 -9.55 1.16
N GLU A 103 -24.79 -10.20 0.94
CA GLU A 103 -24.85 -11.47 0.23
C GLU A 103 -24.74 -11.27 -1.29
N GLY A 104 -25.47 -10.29 -1.84
CA GLY A 104 -25.40 -9.95 -3.26
C GLY A 104 -24.02 -9.47 -3.72
N LEU A 105 -23.32 -8.72 -2.85
CA LEU A 105 -21.94 -8.28 -3.11
C LEU A 105 -20.94 -9.43 -3.05
N LEU A 106 -21.02 -10.29 -2.03
CA LEU A 106 -20.14 -11.44 -1.89
C LEU A 106 -20.24 -12.39 -3.10
N LYS A 107 -21.46 -12.61 -3.63
CA LYS A 107 -21.66 -13.44 -4.82
C LYS A 107 -20.98 -12.84 -6.06
N LYS A 108 -21.24 -11.56 -6.36
CA LYS A 108 -20.60 -10.85 -7.49
C LYS A 108 -19.08 -10.84 -7.36
N TRP A 109 -18.59 -10.69 -6.14
CA TRP A 109 -17.18 -10.72 -5.81
C TRP A 109 -16.55 -12.08 -6.09
N ASN A 110 -17.18 -13.18 -5.65
CA ASN A 110 -16.72 -14.54 -5.92
C ASN A 110 -16.71 -14.87 -7.42
N GLU A 111 -17.74 -14.47 -8.16
CA GLU A 111 -17.80 -14.63 -9.62
C GLU A 111 -16.65 -13.88 -10.31
N LYS A 112 -16.32 -12.67 -9.84
CA LYS A 112 -15.21 -11.88 -10.36
C LYS A 112 -13.86 -12.53 -10.08
N LEU A 113 -13.63 -12.98 -8.85
CA LEU A 113 -12.37 -13.63 -8.43
C LEU A 113 -12.11 -14.94 -9.17
N ALA A 114 -13.15 -15.70 -9.51
CA ALA A 114 -13.02 -16.97 -10.22
C ALA A 114 -12.33 -16.84 -11.60
N THR A 115 -12.31 -15.63 -12.17
CA THR A 115 -11.71 -15.37 -13.49
C THR A 115 -10.34 -14.72 -13.42
N LYS A 116 -9.84 -14.38 -12.22
CA LYS A 116 -8.58 -13.67 -12.03
C LYS A 116 -7.38 -14.60 -12.23
N LYS A 117 -6.34 -14.04 -12.83
CA LYS A 117 -5.03 -14.69 -13.01
C LYS A 117 -3.97 -13.99 -12.17
N ALA A 118 -2.84 -14.65 -11.94
CA ALA A 118 -1.73 -14.08 -11.17
C ALA A 118 -1.27 -12.70 -11.70
N THR A 119 -1.39 -12.46 -13.00
CA THR A 119 -1.00 -11.20 -13.67
C THR A 119 -1.99 -10.05 -13.51
N ASP A 120 -3.20 -10.31 -13.03
CA ASP A 120 -4.22 -9.26 -12.76
C ASP A 120 -3.97 -8.53 -11.44
N TYR A 121 -2.92 -8.92 -10.73
CA TYR A 121 -2.49 -8.37 -9.45
C TYR A 121 -1.15 -7.64 -9.58
N VAL A 122 -0.77 -6.89 -8.54
CA VAL A 122 0.53 -6.21 -8.50
C VAL A 122 1.67 -7.22 -8.45
N VAL A 123 2.50 -7.20 -9.50
CA VAL A 123 3.75 -7.97 -9.59
C VAL A 123 4.93 -7.01 -9.76
N VAL A 124 5.91 -7.08 -8.86
CA VAL A 124 7.12 -6.25 -8.92
C VAL A 124 8.33 -7.11 -9.25
N LYS A 125 8.78 -7.00 -10.49
CA LYS A 125 9.98 -7.70 -10.99
C LYS A 125 11.25 -7.27 -10.25
N PRO A 126 12.31 -8.10 -10.28
CA PRO A 126 13.60 -7.77 -9.68
C PRO A 126 14.12 -6.41 -10.14
N LYS A 127 14.66 -5.63 -9.19
CA LYS A 127 15.27 -4.31 -9.47
C LYS A 127 14.36 -3.34 -10.24
N ASN A 128 13.05 -3.51 -10.11
CA ASN A 128 12.06 -2.72 -10.82
C ASN A 128 11.05 -2.10 -9.85
N PHE A 129 10.16 -1.27 -10.37
CA PHE A 129 9.10 -0.65 -9.61
C PHE A 129 7.77 -0.72 -10.36
N VAL A 130 6.68 -0.64 -9.60
CA VAL A 130 5.33 -0.46 -10.11
C VAL A 130 4.79 0.86 -9.56
N GLN A 131 4.19 1.65 -10.44
CA GLN A 131 3.52 2.89 -10.08
C GLN A 131 2.01 2.67 -10.04
N LEU A 132 1.40 3.04 -8.92
CA LEU A 132 -0.03 2.99 -8.67
C LEU A 132 -0.57 4.42 -8.57
N ARG A 133 -1.75 4.67 -9.15
CA ARG A 133 -2.47 5.94 -9.02
C ARG A 133 -3.73 5.70 -8.19
N LEU A 134 -3.70 6.13 -6.94
CA LEU A 134 -4.78 5.93 -5.97
C LEU A 134 -5.63 7.20 -5.87
N PRO A 135 -6.95 7.13 -6.07
CA PRO A 135 -7.80 8.28 -5.80
C PRO A 135 -7.83 8.56 -4.30
N PHE A 136 -7.61 9.82 -3.94
CA PHE A 136 -7.69 10.30 -2.57
C PHE A 136 -8.81 11.33 -2.42
N LYS A 137 -9.61 11.12 -1.37
CA LYS A 137 -10.63 12.04 -0.93
C LYS A 137 -10.59 12.16 0.59
N VAL A 138 -10.51 13.38 1.08
CA VAL A 138 -10.41 13.72 2.50
C VAL A 138 -11.66 13.29 3.26
N VAL A 139 -12.83 13.53 2.68
CA VAL A 139 -14.11 13.09 3.24
C VAL A 139 -14.64 11.93 2.40
N GLN A 140 -14.42 10.71 2.88
CA GLN A 140 -15.13 9.54 2.42
C GLN A 140 -16.53 9.57 3.04
N LYS A 141 -17.45 10.34 2.43
CA LYS A 141 -18.84 10.46 2.88
C LYS A 141 -19.54 9.13 2.62
N LEU A 142 -19.72 8.31 3.65
CA LEU A 142 -20.31 6.99 3.49
C LEU A 142 -21.33 6.60 4.61
N ALA A 143 -21.72 7.52 5.51
CA ALA A 143 -22.85 7.33 6.44
C ALA A 143 -23.47 8.69 6.84
N PRO A 144 -24.67 8.76 7.45
CA PRO A 144 -25.32 10.04 7.77
C PRO A 144 -24.43 10.91 8.68
N ALA A 145 -24.47 12.22 8.45
CA ALA A 145 -23.49 13.23 8.89
C ALA A 145 -23.26 13.39 10.41
N TRP A 146 -23.86 12.56 11.26
CA TRP A 146 -23.72 12.62 12.71
C TRP A 146 -22.49 11.84 13.24
N TYR A 147 -21.93 10.91 12.46
CA TYR A 147 -20.68 10.17 12.79
C TYR A 147 -19.44 10.67 12.04
N SER A 148 -19.59 11.47 10.98
CA SER A 148 -18.44 12.05 10.27
C SER A 148 -17.63 12.91 11.22
N ALA A 149 -16.30 12.72 11.27
CA ALA A 149 -15.39 13.59 12.01
C ALA A 149 -15.76 15.06 11.72
N LYS A 150 -16.43 15.70 12.69
CA LYS A 150 -16.99 17.06 12.54
C LYS A 150 -15.87 18.09 12.37
N GLU A 151 -14.63 17.70 12.61
CA GLU A 151 -13.45 18.51 12.33
C GLU A 151 -13.03 18.33 10.87
N LYS A 152 -13.52 19.24 10.03
CA LYS A 152 -12.99 19.47 8.69
C LYS A 152 -11.46 19.53 8.78
N ILE A 153 -10.75 18.68 8.03
CA ILE A 153 -9.29 18.80 7.85
C ILE A 153 -8.94 20.28 7.68
N LYS A 154 -8.26 20.84 8.67
CA LYS A 154 -7.74 22.22 8.64
C LYS A 154 -6.40 22.19 7.92
N ASP A 155 -6.13 23.19 7.10
CA ASP A 155 -4.88 23.25 6.32
C ASP A 155 -3.67 23.16 7.25
N GLY A 156 -2.66 22.39 6.83
CA GLY A 156 -1.37 22.30 7.50
C GLY A 156 -1.27 21.39 8.74
N GLY A 157 -2.31 20.61 9.07
CA GLY A 157 -2.31 19.72 10.26
C GLY A 157 -2.42 18.22 10.00
N TYR A 158 -2.54 17.79 8.73
CA TYR A 158 -2.81 16.39 8.39
C TYR A 158 -1.88 15.89 7.30
N LYS A 159 -1.52 14.62 7.37
CA LYS A 159 -0.67 13.94 6.39
C LYS A 159 -1.32 12.68 5.84
N TYR A 160 -1.15 12.45 4.55
CA TYR A 160 -1.51 11.23 3.85
C TYR A 160 -0.34 10.24 3.85
N TYR A 161 -0.65 8.95 3.97
CA TYR A 161 0.30 7.88 3.70
C TYR A 161 -0.45 6.57 3.39
N VAL A 162 0.28 5.57 2.90
CA VAL A 162 -0.26 4.24 2.64
C VAL A 162 0.44 3.19 3.48
N VAL A 163 -0.33 2.16 3.84
CA VAL A 163 0.13 1.02 4.61
C VAL A 163 -0.28 -0.25 3.93
N TYR A 164 0.66 -1.17 3.74
CA TYR A 164 0.37 -2.55 3.39
C TYR A 164 0.51 -3.44 4.62
N ASN A 165 -0.49 -4.28 4.86
CA ASN A 165 -0.38 -5.40 5.79
C ASN A 165 -0.99 -6.65 5.16
N TYR A 166 -0.21 -7.71 5.01
CA TYR A 166 -0.73 -8.98 4.54
C TYR A 166 -1.57 -9.65 5.63
N ASN A 167 -2.81 -10.02 5.31
CA ASN A 167 -3.66 -10.81 6.18
C ASN A 167 -3.86 -12.19 5.54
N ALA A 168 -3.11 -13.19 6.01
CA ALA A 168 -3.15 -14.55 5.47
C ALA A 168 -4.57 -15.12 5.45
N LYS A 169 -5.32 -14.97 6.55
CA LYS A 169 -6.69 -15.48 6.66
C LYS A 169 -7.62 -14.83 5.64
N ALA A 170 -7.55 -13.52 5.46
CA ALA A 170 -8.37 -12.83 4.47
C ALA A 170 -7.92 -13.16 3.04
N ALA A 171 -6.60 -13.23 2.80
CA ALA A 171 -6.05 -13.57 1.49
C ALA A 171 -6.45 -15.00 1.07
N GLU A 172 -6.33 -15.99 1.94
CA GLU A 172 -6.70 -17.38 1.65
C GLU A 172 -8.21 -17.58 1.47
N GLN A 173 -9.05 -16.77 2.13
CA GLN A 173 -10.50 -16.81 1.92
C GLN A 173 -10.93 -16.24 0.57
N VAL A 174 -10.12 -15.36 0.00
CA VAL A 174 -10.46 -14.59 -1.21
C VAL A 174 -9.77 -15.18 -2.42
N LEU A 175 -8.50 -15.54 -2.30
CA LEU A 175 -7.70 -16.06 -3.39
C LEU A 175 -8.03 -17.53 -3.58
N SER A 176 -8.33 -17.93 -4.81
CA SER A 176 -8.56 -19.34 -5.10
C SER A 176 -7.26 -20.14 -4.95
N PRO A 177 -7.32 -21.42 -4.51
CA PRO A 177 -6.14 -22.28 -4.47
C PRO A 177 -5.43 -22.38 -5.83
N THR A 178 -6.20 -22.44 -6.92
CA THR A 178 -5.69 -22.45 -8.29
C THR A 178 -4.84 -21.22 -8.62
N LEU A 179 -5.24 -20.04 -8.13
CA LEU A 179 -4.48 -18.80 -8.32
C LEU A 179 -3.16 -18.84 -7.54
N LEU A 180 -3.18 -19.34 -6.30
CA LEU A 180 -1.96 -19.47 -5.49
C LEU A 180 -0.97 -20.45 -6.11
N GLU A 181 -1.46 -21.59 -6.64
CA GLU A 181 -0.63 -22.52 -7.42
C GLU A 181 -0.06 -21.87 -8.69
N GLU A 182 -0.82 -21.01 -9.37
CA GLU A 182 -0.32 -20.27 -10.54
C GLU A 182 0.83 -19.34 -10.14
N VAL A 183 0.68 -18.58 -9.06
CA VAL A 183 1.71 -17.68 -8.51
C VAL A 183 2.99 -18.47 -8.20
N GLU A 184 2.87 -19.64 -7.58
CA GLU A 184 4.00 -20.53 -7.28
C GLU A 184 4.66 -21.08 -8.54
N LYS A 185 3.86 -21.57 -9.52
CA LYS A 185 4.37 -22.09 -10.81
C LYS A 185 5.12 -21.03 -11.61
N LEU A 186 4.75 -19.75 -11.48
CA LEU A 186 5.44 -18.62 -12.09
C LEU A 186 6.72 -18.21 -11.34
N GLY A 187 7.00 -18.82 -10.18
CA GLY A 187 8.16 -18.51 -9.35
C GLY A 187 8.05 -17.17 -8.60
N TYR A 188 6.84 -16.65 -8.43
CA TYR A 188 6.62 -15.39 -7.72
C TYR A 188 6.57 -15.64 -6.21
N LYS A 189 7.17 -14.73 -5.44
CA LYS A 189 7.12 -14.75 -3.97
C LYS A 189 5.98 -13.86 -3.47
N ILE A 190 5.08 -14.42 -2.68
CA ILE A 190 4.06 -13.62 -1.99
C ILE A 190 4.77 -12.75 -0.93
N TYR A 191 4.50 -11.46 -0.92
CA TYR A 191 5.13 -10.55 0.04
C TYR A 191 4.29 -10.45 1.33
N HIS A 192 4.86 -10.85 2.46
CA HIS A 192 4.13 -10.92 3.74
C HIS A 192 4.43 -9.79 4.71
N GLU A 193 5.60 -9.15 4.58
CA GLU A 193 6.05 -8.13 5.52
C GLU A 193 5.24 -6.83 5.40
N PRO A 194 5.03 -6.09 6.51
CA PRO A 194 4.33 -4.83 6.46
C PRO A 194 5.14 -3.76 5.72
N LEU A 195 4.44 -2.88 4.99
CA LEU A 195 5.06 -1.71 4.36
C LEU A 195 4.34 -0.44 4.81
N ILE A 196 5.12 0.60 5.07
CA ILE A 196 4.60 1.92 5.44
C ILE A 196 5.32 2.95 4.59
N SER A 197 4.57 3.80 3.88
CA SER A 197 5.17 4.86 3.08
C SER A 197 5.61 6.06 3.92
N ASN A 198 6.35 6.97 3.28
CA ASN A 198 6.48 8.33 3.78
C ASN A 198 5.11 9.01 3.94
N LYS A 199 5.03 9.91 4.93
CA LYS A 199 3.86 10.77 5.17
C LYS A 199 4.02 12.08 4.41
N VAL A 200 2.98 12.51 3.70
CA VAL A 200 3.00 13.72 2.87
C VAL A 200 1.85 14.66 3.27
N PRO A 201 2.04 15.99 3.28
CA PRO A 201 1.03 16.93 3.74
C PRO A 201 -0.23 16.89 2.85
N ILE A 202 -1.40 16.96 3.50
CA ILE A 202 -2.68 17.18 2.83
C ILE A 202 -2.94 18.68 2.78
N VAL A 203 -3.27 19.19 1.60
CA VAL A 203 -3.61 20.61 1.38
C VAL A 203 -4.98 20.73 0.74
N LYS A 204 -5.75 21.77 1.10
CA LYS A 204 -6.94 22.11 0.33
C LYS A 204 -6.57 22.67 -1.04
N LYS A 205 -7.48 22.47 -1.98
CA LYS A 205 -7.47 23.13 -3.26
C LYS A 205 -8.06 24.53 -3.13
#